data_AF-X6F4E5-F1
#
_entry.id   AF-X6F4E5-F1
#
_cell.length_a   1.000
_cell.length_b   1.000
_cell.length_c   1.000
_cell.angle_alpha   90.00
_cell.angle_beta   90.00
_cell.angle_gamma   90.00
#
_symmetry.space_group_name_H-M   'P 1'
#
loop_
_entity.id
_entity.type
_entity.pdbx_description
1 polymer ?
#
loop_
_entity_poly.entity_id
_entity_poly.type
_entity_poly.pdbx_seq_one_letter_code
_entity_poly.pdbx_strand_id
1 'polypeptide(L)'
;MRKGMFMVSPHPDPSVALETDAYLDRLRPLVDDTIEKLGNASFRDDPVAGRKYSRATSIISSAYKRHGAILDRALLERLKDCARFRVWTEDEFKLSHESLQQTRIVERIEPLLRTDLAYGDRERSIRVDILVYDEESGRLSSYNVKRGNGSYDLGKRRLIQEDLLRTHMLLKDYGRKAGFAPTSSHAHIVFYYDLLSLQPPLAILGSKLDEHFAFPVRDAIERVNDYFVGRLHRLIEQDE
;
A
#
# COMPACT_ATOMS: atom_id res chain seq x y z
N MET A 1 50.05 -10.67 7.57
CA MET A 1 49.21 -9.72 8.34
C MET A 1 48.47 -8.81 7.36
N ARG A 2 47.16 -8.98 7.19
CA ARG A 2 46.31 -8.09 6.38
C ARG A 2 45.75 -7.00 7.30
N LYS A 3 46.00 -5.73 7.00
CA LYS A 3 45.31 -4.59 7.62
C LYS A 3 43.96 -4.41 6.92
N GLY A 4 42.90 -4.42 7.71
CA GLY A 4 41.53 -4.18 7.26
C GLY A 4 41.34 -2.73 6.79
N MET A 5 40.67 -2.59 5.66
CA MET A 5 40.20 -1.31 5.13
C MET A 5 38.78 -1.12 5.66
N PHE A 6 38.61 -0.22 6.63
CA PHE A 6 37.30 0.24 7.06
C PHE A 6 36.72 1.11 5.95
N MET A 7 35.66 0.63 5.29
CA MET A 7 34.80 1.48 4.48
C MET A 7 34.02 2.39 5.44
N VAL A 8 34.27 3.70 5.33
CA VAL A 8 33.44 4.73 5.93
C VAL A 8 32.17 4.83 5.08
N SER A 9 31.01 4.54 5.68
CA SER A 9 29.72 4.73 5.03
C SER A 9 29.54 6.21 4.64
N PRO A 10 29.06 6.53 3.44
CA PRO A 10 28.85 7.92 3.04
C PRO A 10 27.76 8.54 3.91
N HIS A 11 28.04 9.71 4.47
CA HIS A 11 27.01 10.55 5.10
C HIS A 11 26.00 10.98 4.02
N PRO A 12 24.69 10.92 4.29
CA PRO A 12 23.68 11.33 3.32
C PRO A 12 23.84 12.82 2.98
N ASP A 13 23.61 13.16 1.71
CA ASP A 13 23.60 14.53 1.22
C ASP A 13 22.61 15.38 2.05
N PRO A 14 23.02 16.55 2.59
CA PRO A 14 22.15 17.39 3.42
C PRO A 14 20.86 17.83 2.71
N SER A 15 20.85 17.92 1.37
CA SER A 15 19.63 18.23 0.60
C SER A 15 18.60 17.10 0.69
N VAL A 16 19.05 15.86 0.57
CA VAL A 16 18.22 14.65 0.70
C VAL A 16 17.70 14.52 2.13
N ALA A 17 18.52 14.85 3.15
CA ALA A 17 18.08 14.83 4.54
C ALA A 17 16.93 15.82 4.80
N LEU A 18 17.04 17.06 4.30
CA LEU A 18 16.02 18.10 4.45
C LEU A 18 14.70 17.75 3.73
N GLU A 19 14.76 17.25 2.50
CA GLU A 19 13.56 16.78 1.77
C GLU A 19 12.86 15.64 2.51
N THR A 20 13.65 14.73 3.09
CA THR A 20 13.11 13.57 3.79
C THR A 20 12.49 13.93 5.14
N ASP A 21 13.06 14.92 5.84
CA ASP A 21 12.48 15.44 7.09
C ASP A 21 11.16 16.16 6.82
N ALA A 22 11.09 16.96 5.76
CA ALA A 22 9.84 17.59 5.32
C ALA A 22 8.77 16.57 4.94
N TYR A 23 9.14 15.45 4.31
CA TYR A 23 8.23 14.34 4.02
C TYR A 23 7.68 13.68 5.30
N LEU A 24 8.55 13.35 6.26
CA LEU A 24 8.12 12.76 7.53
C LEU A 24 7.17 13.70 8.28
N ASP A 25 7.47 15.00 8.31
CA ASP A 25 6.66 16.01 8.99
C ASP A 25 5.22 16.07 8.47
N ARG A 26 4.99 15.84 7.16
CA ARG A 26 3.63 15.75 6.59
C ARG A 26 2.83 14.57 7.14
N LEU A 27 3.51 13.49 7.55
CA LEU A 27 2.89 12.25 8.01
C LEU A 27 2.90 12.07 9.53
N ARG A 28 3.70 12.86 10.27
CA ARG A 28 3.67 12.87 11.74
C ARG A 28 2.26 13.03 12.31
N PRO A 29 1.41 13.96 11.84
CA PRO A 29 0.07 14.12 12.41
C PRO A 29 -0.79 12.85 12.30
N LEU A 30 -0.68 12.11 11.20
CA LEU A 30 -1.40 10.85 11.01
C LEU A 30 -0.91 9.78 11.98
N VAL A 31 0.41 9.66 12.15
CA VAL A 31 1.01 8.69 13.07
C VAL A 31 0.65 9.05 14.52
N ASP A 32 0.76 10.31 14.89
CA ASP A 32 0.49 10.79 16.25
C ASP A 32 -0.98 10.62 16.63
N ASP A 33 -1.92 11.00 15.76
CA ASP A 33 -3.36 10.77 15.94
C ASP A 33 -3.66 9.26 16.06
N THR A 34 -2.99 8.43 15.26
CA THR A 34 -3.12 6.98 15.36
C THR A 34 -2.68 6.45 16.73
N ILE A 35 -1.54 6.93 17.24
CA ILE A 35 -0.99 6.52 18.53
C ILE A 35 -1.87 7.00 19.69
N GLU A 36 -2.35 8.25 19.63
CA GLU A 36 -3.28 8.80 20.62
C GLU A 36 -4.58 7.98 20.67
N LYS A 37 -5.18 7.68 19.52
CA LYS A 37 -6.37 6.82 19.42
C LYS A 37 -6.13 5.41 19.96
N LEU A 38 -4.93 4.86 19.80
CA LEU A 38 -4.58 3.54 20.35
C LEU A 38 -4.47 3.59 21.89
N GLY A 39 -3.85 4.64 22.44
CA GLY A 39 -3.71 4.80 23.89
C GLY A 39 -5.04 5.05 24.61
N ASN A 40 -5.91 5.84 23.99
CA ASN A 40 -7.23 6.21 24.53
C ASN A 40 -8.31 5.15 24.28
N ALA A 41 -8.02 4.09 23.52
CA ALA A 41 -8.98 3.03 23.26
C ALA A 41 -9.28 2.22 24.54
N SER A 42 -10.56 2.01 24.81
CA SER A 42 -11.02 1.08 25.84
C SER A 42 -11.02 -0.34 25.28
N PHE A 43 -10.26 -1.22 25.91
CA PHE A 43 -10.20 -2.64 25.56
C PHE A 43 -10.81 -3.46 26.69
N ARG A 44 -11.59 -4.47 26.33
CA ARG A 44 -12.15 -5.42 27.29
C ARG A 44 -11.05 -6.33 27.81
N ASP A 45 -11.01 -6.51 29.12
CA ASP A 45 -10.13 -7.49 29.74
C ASP A 45 -10.58 -8.91 29.39
N ASP A 46 -9.64 -9.70 28.89
CA ASP A 46 -9.83 -11.12 28.64
C ASP A 46 -9.60 -11.90 29.94
N PRO A 47 -10.50 -12.83 30.30
CA PRO A 47 -10.41 -13.58 31.55
C PRO A 47 -9.20 -14.53 31.64
N VAL A 48 -8.60 -14.90 30.50
CA VAL A 48 -7.39 -15.74 30.44
C VAL A 48 -6.13 -14.89 30.58
N ALA A 49 -6.08 -13.76 29.86
CA ALA A 49 -4.90 -12.92 29.80
C ALA A 49 -4.81 -11.91 30.96
N GLY A 50 -5.93 -11.57 31.60
CA GLY A 50 -5.99 -10.52 32.62
C GLY A 50 -5.65 -9.13 32.04
N ARG A 51 -5.77 -8.09 32.87
CA ARG A 51 -5.71 -6.69 32.41
C ARG A 51 -4.43 -6.35 31.64
N LYS A 52 -3.25 -6.71 32.19
CA LYS A 52 -1.94 -6.38 31.60
C LYS A 52 -1.80 -6.92 30.17
N TYR A 53 -1.95 -8.24 29.99
CA TYR A 53 -1.75 -8.87 28.68
C TYR A 53 -2.91 -8.59 27.70
N SER A 54 -4.14 -8.40 28.20
CA SER A 54 -5.30 -8.04 27.37
C SER A 54 -5.12 -6.70 26.67
N ARG A 55 -4.67 -5.68 27.43
CA ARG A 55 -4.44 -4.34 26.90
C ARG A 55 -3.32 -4.34 25.86
N ALA A 56 -2.15 -4.88 26.20
CA ALA A 56 -1.01 -4.93 25.28
C ALA A 56 -1.36 -5.67 23.97
N THR A 57 -1.99 -6.85 24.08
CA THR A 57 -2.40 -7.63 22.89
C THR A 57 -3.41 -6.86 22.04
N SER A 58 -4.36 -6.17 22.68
CA SER A 58 -5.38 -5.40 21.97
C SER A 58 -4.79 -4.19 21.25
N ILE A 59 -3.89 -3.43 21.92
CA ILE A 59 -3.16 -2.31 21.29
C ILE A 59 -2.40 -2.82 20.07
N ILE A 60 -1.62 -3.90 20.20
CA ILE A 60 -0.82 -4.46 19.10
C ILE A 60 -1.70 -4.91 17.93
N SER A 61 -2.77 -5.67 18.20
CA SER A 61 -3.71 -6.14 17.17
C SER A 61 -4.38 -4.98 16.43
N SER A 62 -4.74 -3.92 17.16
CA SER A 62 -5.34 -2.69 16.65
C SER A 62 -4.33 -1.84 15.86
N ALA A 63 -3.07 -1.82 16.30
CA ALA A 63 -1.95 -1.13 15.67
C ALA A 63 -1.62 -1.77 14.30
N TYR A 64 -1.63 -3.10 14.19
CA TYR A 64 -1.39 -3.78 12.91
C TYR A 64 -2.35 -3.40 11.80
N LYS A 65 -3.63 -3.15 12.13
CA LYS A 65 -4.63 -2.70 11.15
C LYS A 65 -4.34 -1.27 10.67
N ARG A 66 -4.08 -0.36 11.61
CA ARG A 66 -3.79 1.05 11.32
C ARG A 66 -2.45 1.25 10.63
N HIS A 67 -1.47 0.41 10.95
CA HIS A 67 -0.17 0.42 10.29
C HIS A 67 -0.30 0.18 8.78
N GLY A 68 -1.23 -0.69 8.35
CA GLY A 68 -1.52 -0.85 6.92
C GLY A 68 -1.95 0.46 6.23
N ALA A 69 -2.77 1.27 6.89
CA ALA A 69 -3.20 2.58 6.38
C ALA A 69 -2.06 3.62 6.41
N ILE A 70 -1.15 3.54 7.38
CA ILE A 70 0.06 4.38 7.43
C ILE A 70 0.97 4.07 6.23
N LEU A 71 1.22 2.79 5.94
CA LEU A 71 2.03 2.39 4.78
C LEU A 71 1.41 2.82 3.45
N ASP A 72 0.10 2.65 3.30
CA ASP A 72 -0.68 3.14 2.15
C ASP A 72 -0.47 4.64 1.96
N ARG A 73 -0.76 5.42 3.01
CA ARG A 73 -0.65 6.87 2.97
C ARG A 73 0.79 7.36 2.74
N ALA A 74 1.78 6.65 3.29
CA ALA A 74 3.19 6.93 3.07
C ALA A 74 3.58 6.74 1.60
N LEU A 75 3.22 5.60 1.00
CA LEU A 75 3.49 5.37 -0.42
C LEU A 75 2.78 6.41 -1.30
N LEU A 76 1.51 6.72 -1.02
CA LEU A 76 0.73 7.73 -1.74
C LEU A 76 1.42 9.10 -1.73
N GLU A 77 1.78 9.60 -0.55
CA GLU A 77 2.39 10.92 -0.41
C GLU A 77 3.80 10.97 -0.97
N ARG A 78 4.54 9.85 -0.92
CA ARG A 78 5.87 9.78 -1.52
C ARG A 78 5.79 9.83 -3.05
N LEU A 79 4.85 9.09 -3.65
CA LEU A 79 4.67 9.09 -5.11
C LEU A 79 4.28 10.47 -5.64
N LYS A 80 3.58 11.30 -4.86
CA LYS A 80 3.25 12.69 -5.21
C LYS A 80 4.46 13.61 -5.30
N ASP A 81 5.58 13.27 -4.66
CA ASP A 81 6.83 14.03 -4.78
C ASP A 81 7.50 13.81 -6.14
N CYS A 82 7.11 12.77 -6.90
CA CYS A 82 7.65 12.51 -8.22
C CYS A 82 6.96 13.40 -9.27
N ALA A 83 7.70 14.34 -9.86
CA ALA A 83 7.16 15.28 -10.84
C ALA A 83 6.53 14.64 -12.09
N ARG A 84 6.90 13.38 -12.42
CA ARG A 84 6.35 12.64 -13.57
C ARG A 84 4.99 11.99 -13.28
N PHE A 85 4.64 11.84 -12.01
CA PHE A 85 3.45 11.10 -11.60
C PHE A 85 2.29 12.03 -11.29
N ARG A 86 1.11 11.69 -11.85
CA ARG A 86 -0.17 12.17 -11.34
C ARG A 86 -0.73 11.10 -10.43
N VAL A 87 -0.92 11.44 -9.15
CA VAL A 87 -1.25 10.46 -8.11
C VAL A 87 -2.51 10.88 -7.35
N TRP A 88 -3.49 9.97 -7.26
CA TRP A 88 -4.74 10.20 -6.55
C TRP A 88 -5.29 8.91 -5.93
N THR A 89 -6.40 9.03 -5.21
CA THR A 89 -7.14 7.91 -4.61
C THR A 89 -8.52 7.82 -5.22
N GLU A 90 -9.14 6.63 -5.20
CA GLU A 90 -10.49 6.43 -5.71
C GLU A 90 -11.29 5.56 -4.73
N ASP A 91 -12.32 6.15 -4.11
CA ASP A 91 -13.11 5.48 -3.08
C ASP A 91 -14.27 4.67 -3.66
N GLU A 92 -14.72 4.96 -4.88
CA GLU A 92 -15.89 4.33 -5.50
C GLU A 92 -15.61 3.80 -6.93
N PHE A 93 -14.45 3.16 -7.14
CA PHE A 93 -14.13 2.53 -8.42
C PHE A 93 -15.18 1.47 -8.77
N LYS A 94 -15.86 1.65 -9.90
CA LYS A 94 -17.00 0.81 -10.32
C LYS A 94 -16.48 -0.44 -11.02
N LEU A 95 -16.86 -1.59 -10.50
CA LEU A 95 -16.69 -2.86 -11.20
C LEU A 95 -17.98 -3.18 -11.96
N SER A 96 -17.88 -3.44 -13.26
CA SER A 96 -19.03 -3.69 -14.14
C SER A 96 -19.53 -5.14 -14.05
N HIS A 97 -20.75 -5.39 -14.51
CA HIS A 97 -21.29 -6.75 -14.68
C HIS A 97 -20.49 -7.55 -15.71
N GLU A 98 -20.06 -6.88 -16.80
CA GLU A 98 -19.25 -7.50 -17.84
C GLU A 98 -17.91 -8.01 -17.29
N SER A 99 -17.23 -7.21 -16.46
CA SER A 99 -15.97 -7.64 -15.83
C SER A 99 -16.16 -8.89 -14.95
N LEU A 100 -17.30 -9.00 -14.25
CA LEU A 100 -17.66 -10.19 -13.45
C LEU A 100 -17.94 -11.41 -14.32
N GLN A 101 -18.60 -11.22 -15.47
CA GLN A 101 -18.85 -12.29 -16.42
C GLN A 101 -17.54 -12.83 -16.99
N GLN A 102 -16.61 -11.95 -17.36
CA GLN A 102 -15.29 -12.34 -17.88
C GLN A 102 -14.51 -13.20 -16.87
N THR A 103 -14.46 -12.79 -15.60
CA THR A 103 -13.73 -13.57 -14.56
C THR A 103 -14.35 -14.92 -14.24
N ARG A 104 -15.63 -15.15 -14.60
CA ARG A 104 -16.30 -16.45 -14.42
C ARG A 104 -16.09 -17.42 -15.57
N ILE A 105 -15.86 -16.89 -16.78
CA ILE A 105 -15.69 -17.70 -17.99
C ILE A 105 -14.23 -18.08 -18.21
N VAL A 106 -13.30 -17.18 -17.88
CA VAL A 106 -11.87 -17.38 -18.13
C VAL A 106 -11.18 -17.93 -16.87
N GLU A 107 -10.65 -19.14 -16.95
CA GLU A 107 -9.97 -19.79 -15.83
C GLU A 107 -8.54 -19.26 -15.58
N ARG A 108 -7.87 -18.76 -16.64
CA ARG A 108 -6.51 -18.23 -16.58
C ARG A 108 -6.50 -16.70 -16.57
N ILE A 109 -5.50 -16.10 -15.94
CA ILE A 109 -5.48 -14.64 -15.79
C ILE A 109 -4.97 -13.90 -17.04
N GLU A 110 -4.13 -14.55 -17.85
CA GLU A 110 -3.43 -13.90 -18.97
C GLU A 110 -4.36 -13.32 -20.03
N PRO A 111 -5.48 -13.98 -20.42
CA PRO A 111 -6.45 -13.37 -21.33
C PRO A 111 -7.13 -12.15 -20.71
N LEU A 112 -7.47 -12.21 -19.42
CA LEU A 112 -8.12 -11.10 -18.70
C LEU A 112 -7.22 -9.87 -18.61
N LEU A 113 -5.90 -10.07 -18.50
CA LEU A 113 -4.92 -8.99 -18.51
C LEU A 113 -4.76 -8.30 -19.89
N ARG A 114 -5.33 -8.87 -20.96
CA ARG A 114 -5.35 -8.27 -22.31
C ARG A 114 -6.72 -7.70 -22.69
N THR A 115 -7.70 -7.83 -21.81
CA THR A 115 -9.05 -7.33 -22.05
C THR A 115 -9.17 -5.89 -21.56
N ASP A 116 -9.61 -4.99 -22.43
CA ASP A 116 -10.02 -3.63 -22.09
C ASP A 116 -11.56 -3.56 -22.18
N LEU A 117 -12.23 -3.09 -21.14
CA LEU A 117 -13.68 -2.90 -21.05
C LEU A 117 -14.04 -1.43 -20.82
N ALA A 118 -15.26 -1.05 -21.21
CA ALA A 118 -15.78 0.29 -20.95
C ALA A 118 -16.06 0.51 -19.46
N TYR A 119 -15.66 1.66 -18.93
CA TYR A 119 -15.93 2.04 -17.55
C TYR A 119 -17.27 2.77 -17.42
N GLY A 120 -18.02 2.56 -16.35
CA GLY A 120 -19.20 3.38 -16.02
C GLY A 120 -20.43 2.58 -15.58
N ASP A 121 -20.60 1.36 -16.08
CA ASP A 121 -21.52 0.39 -15.50
C ASP A 121 -21.09 0.03 -14.07
N ARG A 122 -22.06 -0.28 -13.20
CA ARG A 122 -21.83 -0.58 -11.79
C ARG A 122 -22.60 -1.84 -11.38
N GLU A 123 -21.86 -2.92 -11.14
CA GLU A 123 -22.32 -4.07 -10.35
C GLU A 123 -22.02 -3.82 -8.86
N ARG A 124 -20.79 -3.39 -8.56
CA ARG A 124 -20.39 -2.92 -7.23
C ARG A 124 -19.30 -1.85 -7.32
N SER A 125 -18.99 -1.22 -6.19
CA SER A 125 -17.84 -0.33 -6.08
C SER A 125 -16.82 -0.86 -5.09
N ILE A 126 -15.55 -0.59 -5.35
CA ILE A 126 -14.44 -0.85 -4.44
C ILE A 126 -13.63 0.42 -4.25
N ARG A 127 -12.90 0.48 -3.13
CA ARG A 127 -11.82 1.46 -2.98
C ARG A 127 -10.56 0.94 -3.66
N VAL A 128 -9.89 1.82 -4.39
CA VAL A 128 -8.53 1.66 -4.89
C VAL A 128 -7.64 2.58 -4.08
N ASP A 129 -6.62 2.01 -3.42
CA ASP A 129 -5.82 2.74 -2.46
C ASP A 129 -5.02 3.87 -3.14
N ILE A 130 -4.37 3.58 -4.28
CA ILE A 130 -3.57 4.54 -5.04
C ILE A 130 -3.76 4.33 -6.55
N LEU A 131 -3.93 5.42 -7.29
CA LEU A 131 -3.84 5.47 -8.74
C LEU A 131 -2.66 6.35 -9.15
N VAL A 132 -1.88 5.87 -10.12
CA VAL A 132 -0.73 6.58 -10.67
C VAL A 132 -0.85 6.61 -12.19
N TYR A 133 -0.96 7.80 -12.75
CA TYR A 133 -0.69 8.03 -14.16
C TYR A 133 0.74 8.53 -14.30
N ASP A 134 1.56 7.74 -14.98
CA ASP A 134 2.92 8.10 -15.34
C ASP A 134 2.91 8.85 -16.66
N GLU A 135 3.18 10.16 -16.61
CA GLU A 135 3.14 11.05 -17.79
C GLU A 135 4.23 10.72 -18.81
N GLU A 136 5.33 10.08 -18.39
CA GLU A 136 6.44 9.72 -19.28
C GLU A 136 6.13 8.46 -20.09
N SER A 137 5.60 7.41 -19.44
CA SER A 137 5.27 6.14 -20.10
C SER A 137 3.83 6.08 -20.64
N GLY A 138 2.96 6.98 -20.20
CA GLY A 138 1.52 6.95 -20.48
C GLY A 138 0.82 5.76 -19.79
N ARG A 139 1.43 5.14 -18.78
CA ARG A 139 0.87 4.00 -18.05
C ARG A 139 -0.03 4.48 -16.91
N LEU A 140 -1.23 3.93 -16.82
CA LEU A 140 -2.11 4.09 -15.66
C LEU A 140 -2.13 2.82 -14.81
N SER A 141 -1.68 2.93 -13.55
CA SER A 141 -1.65 1.79 -12.64
C SER A 141 -2.48 2.05 -11.38
N SER A 142 -3.18 1.02 -10.92
CA SER A 142 -3.83 1.01 -9.61
C SER A 142 -3.04 0.15 -8.64
N TYR A 143 -3.01 0.54 -7.37
CA TYR A 143 -2.31 -0.17 -6.31
C TYR A 143 -3.21 -0.32 -5.12
N ASN A 144 -3.37 -1.56 -4.65
CA ASN A 144 -3.90 -1.84 -3.33
C ASN A 144 -2.72 -2.19 -2.41
N VAL A 145 -2.58 -1.50 -1.28
CA VAL A 145 -1.43 -1.70 -0.38
C VAL A 145 -1.83 -2.63 0.75
N LYS A 146 -1.01 -3.65 1.00
CA LYS A 146 -1.14 -4.55 2.14
C LYS A 146 0.20 -4.67 2.85
N ARG A 147 0.14 -4.88 4.17
CA ARG A 147 1.34 -5.13 4.99
C ARG A 147 2.14 -6.32 4.45
N GLY A 148 1.48 -7.41 4.07
CA GLY A 148 2.17 -8.62 3.60
C GLY A 148 3.06 -9.26 4.68
N ASN A 149 2.55 -9.36 5.91
CA ASN A 149 3.19 -10.13 7.01
C ASN A 149 2.18 -11.09 7.65
N GLY A 150 1.28 -11.63 6.84
CA GLY A 150 0.28 -12.61 7.24
C GLY A 150 -0.30 -13.29 6.00
N SER A 151 -0.75 -14.53 6.16
CA SER A 151 -1.30 -15.34 5.07
C SER A 151 -2.80 -15.08 4.89
N TYR A 152 -3.27 -15.03 3.65
CA TYR A 152 -4.69 -15.07 3.34
C TYR A 152 -5.18 -16.50 3.11
N ASP A 153 -6.40 -16.78 3.59
CA ASP A 153 -7.13 -17.98 3.20
C ASP A 153 -7.46 -17.98 1.68
N LEU A 154 -7.79 -19.14 1.14
CA LEU A 154 -8.03 -19.31 -0.30
C LEU A 154 -9.19 -18.43 -0.80
N GLY A 155 -10.22 -18.19 0.02
CA GLY A 155 -11.37 -17.37 -0.33
C GLY A 155 -11.00 -15.91 -0.53
N LYS A 156 -10.28 -15.32 0.43
CA LYS A 156 -9.76 -13.95 0.34
C LYS A 156 -8.81 -13.78 -0.83
N ARG A 157 -7.93 -14.74 -1.09
CA ARG A 157 -7.02 -14.70 -2.23
C ARG A 157 -7.78 -14.61 -3.55
N ARG A 158 -8.81 -15.44 -3.74
CA ARG A 158 -9.66 -15.42 -4.94
C ARG A 158 -10.39 -14.09 -5.10
N LEU A 159 -10.96 -13.57 -4.02
CA LEU A 159 -11.68 -12.29 -4.05
C LEU A 159 -10.76 -11.12 -4.42
N ILE A 160 -9.58 -11.03 -3.82
CA ILE A 160 -8.58 -9.99 -4.15
C ILE A 160 -8.13 -10.12 -5.61
N GLN A 161 -7.88 -11.35 -6.08
CA GLN A 161 -7.48 -11.58 -7.47
C GLN A 161 -8.58 -11.16 -8.45
N GLU A 162 -9.84 -11.50 -8.16
CA GLU A 162 -10.99 -11.08 -8.97
C GLU A 162 -11.09 -9.55 -9.01
N ASP A 163 -11.00 -8.88 -7.86
CA ASP A 163 -11.04 -7.41 -7.77
C ASP A 163 -9.94 -6.76 -8.62
N LEU A 164 -8.71 -7.26 -8.54
CA LEU A 164 -7.59 -6.74 -9.33
C LEU A 164 -7.81 -6.94 -10.83
N LEU A 165 -8.25 -8.13 -11.26
CA LEU A 165 -8.50 -8.40 -12.68
C LEU A 165 -9.65 -7.55 -13.23
N ARG A 166 -10.72 -7.40 -12.46
CA ARG A 166 -11.86 -6.56 -12.85
C ARG A 166 -11.45 -5.08 -12.92
N THR A 167 -10.66 -4.61 -11.96
CA THR A 167 -10.08 -3.26 -11.98
C THR A 167 -9.20 -3.07 -13.20
N HIS A 168 -8.28 -4.00 -13.46
CA HIS A 168 -7.37 -3.98 -14.60
C HIS A 168 -8.10 -3.75 -15.92
N MET A 169 -9.14 -4.57 -16.19
CA MET A 169 -9.90 -4.50 -17.43
C MET A 169 -10.59 -3.15 -17.65
N LEU A 170 -10.93 -2.45 -16.56
CA LEU A 170 -11.69 -1.19 -16.60
C LEU A 170 -10.81 0.06 -16.52
N LEU A 171 -9.57 -0.11 -16.06
CA LEU A 171 -8.70 0.98 -15.62
C LEU A 171 -8.35 1.95 -16.76
N LYS A 172 -8.13 1.43 -17.97
CA LYS A 172 -7.78 2.25 -19.13
C LYS A 172 -8.89 3.21 -19.54
N ASP A 173 -10.13 2.74 -19.61
CA ASP A 173 -11.27 3.58 -19.96
C ASP A 173 -11.65 4.53 -18.81
N TYR A 174 -11.52 4.09 -17.56
CA TYR A 174 -11.59 4.97 -16.39
C TYR A 174 -10.62 6.15 -16.52
N GLY A 175 -9.35 5.88 -16.84
CA GLY A 175 -8.33 6.92 -17.03
C GLY A 175 -8.70 7.93 -18.11
N ARG A 176 -9.25 7.45 -19.24
CA ARG A 176 -9.75 8.33 -20.32
C ARG A 176 -10.87 9.25 -19.85
N LYS A 177 -11.83 8.71 -19.10
CA LYS A 177 -12.94 9.51 -18.54
C LYS A 177 -12.48 10.49 -17.47
N ALA A 178 -11.38 10.19 -16.79
CA ALA A 178 -10.73 11.11 -15.85
C ALA A 178 -9.83 12.17 -16.53
N GLY A 179 -9.77 12.19 -17.88
CA GLY A 179 -9.02 13.20 -18.64
C GLY A 179 -7.58 12.84 -18.97
N PHE A 180 -7.16 11.59 -18.72
CA PHE A 180 -5.83 11.09 -19.09
C PHE A 180 -5.87 10.34 -20.43
N ALA A 181 -4.69 10.10 -21.02
CA ALA A 181 -4.55 9.32 -22.24
C ALA A 181 -3.69 8.06 -21.98
N PRO A 182 -4.20 7.05 -21.25
CA PRO A 182 -3.42 5.85 -20.95
C PRO A 182 -3.19 4.99 -22.20
N THR A 183 -1.92 4.69 -22.48
CA THR A 183 -1.50 3.77 -23.54
C THR A 183 -1.55 2.32 -23.05
N SER A 184 -1.29 2.12 -21.76
CA SER A 184 -1.37 0.84 -21.05
C SER A 184 -1.94 1.05 -19.66
N SER A 185 -2.47 -0.03 -19.08
CA SER A 185 -2.91 -0.02 -17.69
C SER A 185 -2.59 -1.32 -16.99
N HIS A 186 -2.39 -1.27 -15.67
CA HIS A 186 -2.24 -2.47 -14.86
C HIS A 186 -2.69 -2.30 -13.42
N ALA A 187 -3.45 -3.26 -12.89
CA ALA A 187 -3.84 -3.28 -11.48
C ALA A 187 -2.89 -4.16 -10.66
N HIS A 188 -2.35 -3.60 -9.58
CA HIS A 188 -1.39 -4.25 -8.70
C HIS A 188 -1.87 -4.31 -7.25
N ILE A 189 -1.34 -5.29 -6.53
CA ILE A 189 -1.33 -5.32 -5.07
C ILE A 189 0.12 -5.28 -4.57
N VAL A 190 0.39 -4.41 -3.61
CA VAL A 190 1.70 -4.31 -2.95
C VAL A 190 1.67 -5.11 -1.65
N PHE A 191 2.63 -6.02 -1.49
CA PHE A 191 2.90 -6.70 -0.21
C PHE A 191 4.16 -6.13 0.41
N TYR A 192 4.00 -5.16 1.31
CA TYR A 192 5.11 -4.32 1.80
C TYR A 192 6.25 -5.08 2.51
N TYR A 193 5.93 -6.15 3.24
CA TYR A 193 6.90 -7.04 3.90
C TYR A 193 7.16 -8.34 3.13
N ASP A 194 6.92 -8.32 1.81
CA ASP A 194 7.30 -9.38 0.87
C ASP A 194 6.64 -10.77 1.05
N LEU A 195 5.77 -10.97 2.04
CA LEU A 195 4.96 -12.18 2.12
C LEU A 195 3.80 -12.13 1.13
N LEU A 196 4.05 -12.64 -0.07
CA LEU A 196 3.08 -12.72 -1.16
C LEU A 196 1.94 -13.69 -0.85
N SER A 197 0.71 -13.18 -0.94
CA SER A 197 -0.50 -14.02 -1.02
C SER A 197 -1.06 -14.13 -2.44
N LEU A 198 -0.57 -13.31 -3.38
CA LEU A 198 -0.82 -13.41 -4.82
C LEU A 198 0.51 -13.37 -5.56
N GLN A 199 0.53 -13.89 -6.77
CA GLN A 199 1.76 -13.98 -7.57
C GLN A 199 1.82 -12.85 -8.61
N PRO A 200 3.02 -12.55 -9.15
CA PRO A 200 3.15 -11.75 -10.36
C PRO A 200 2.27 -12.31 -11.50
N PRO A 201 1.79 -11.46 -12.42
CA PRO A 201 2.08 -10.03 -12.55
C PRO A 201 1.18 -9.12 -11.70
N LEU A 202 0.27 -9.67 -10.90
CA LEU A 202 -0.65 -8.88 -10.07
C LEU A 202 0.01 -8.35 -8.80
N ALA A 203 0.99 -9.07 -8.26
CA ALA A 203 1.64 -8.72 -7.00
C ALA A 203 3.01 -8.05 -7.19
N ILE A 204 3.28 -7.04 -6.37
CA ILE A 204 4.57 -6.36 -6.24
C ILE A 204 5.09 -6.59 -4.81
N LEU A 205 6.36 -6.98 -4.72
CA LEU A 205 7.11 -7.06 -3.46
C LEU A 205 7.43 -5.64 -2.97
N GLY A 206 7.29 -5.39 -1.68
CA GLY A 206 7.66 -4.12 -1.06
C GLY A 206 9.13 -3.76 -1.25
N SER A 207 10.02 -4.76 -1.26
CA SER A 207 11.44 -4.57 -1.59
C SER A 207 11.71 -4.19 -3.05
N LYS A 208 10.70 -4.30 -3.92
CA LYS A 208 10.79 -4.00 -5.35
C LYS A 208 10.10 -2.69 -5.75
N LEU A 209 9.62 -1.89 -4.80
CA LEU A 209 8.90 -0.65 -5.11
C LEU A 209 9.79 0.37 -5.84
N ASP A 210 11.03 0.58 -5.39
CA ASP A 210 11.94 1.54 -6.03
C ASP A 210 12.22 1.16 -7.50
N GLU A 211 12.41 -0.13 -7.77
CA GLU A 211 12.59 -0.68 -9.11
C GLU A 211 11.31 -0.50 -9.95
N HIS A 212 10.15 -0.84 -9.39
CA HIS A 212 8.86 -0.76 -10.07
C HIS A 212 8.47 0.68 -10.48
N PHE A 213 8.77 1.65 -9.62
CA PHE A 213 8.48 3.07 -9.88
C PHE A 213 9.64 3.83 -10.53
N ALA A 214 10.83 3.22 -10.64
CA ALA A 214 12.06 3.91 -11.00
C ALA A 214 12.24 5.22 -10.21
N PHE A 215 11.87 5.20 -8.93
CA PHE A 215 11.79 6.35 -8.03
C PHE A 215 11.96 5.87 -6.58
N PRO A 216 12.87 6.47 -5.78
CA PRO A 216 13.14 6.01 -4.43
C PRO A 216 11.95 6.31 -3.50
N VAL A 217 11.28 5.24 -3.05
CA VAL A 217 10.15 5.30 -2.12
C VAL A 217 10.41 4.53 -0.82
N ARG A 218 11.24 3.48 -0.86
CA ARG A 218 11.38 2.54 0.26
C ARG A 218 11.90 3.23 1.52
N ASP A 219 13.01 3.93 1.42
CA ASP A 219 13.65 4.59 2.56
C ASP A 219 12.74 5.67 3.18
N ALA A 220 11.98 6.39 2.35
CA ALA A 220 11.02 7.38 2.84
C ALA A 220 9.91 6.72 3.65
N ILE A 221 9.33 5.61 3.16
CA ILE A 221 8.29 4.89 3.89
C ILE A 221 8.84 4.28 5.19
N GLU A 222 10.06 3.72 5.16
CA GLU A 222 10.68 3.12 6.36
C GLU A 222 10.89 4.14 7.48
N ARG A 223 11.22 5.39 7.19
CA ARG A 223 11.31 6.42 8.24
C ARG A 223 9.96 6.68 8.94
N VAL A 224 8.86 6.62 8.21
CA VAL A 224 7.51 6.76 8.78
C VAL A 224 7.16 5.51 9.59
N ASN A 225 7.51 4.33 9.09
CA ASN A 225 7.36 3.06 9.79
C ASN A 225 8.15 3.06 11.12
N ASP A 226 9.43 3.44 11.09
CA ASP A 226 10.30 3.55 12.26
C ASP A 226 9.74 4.53 13.30
N TYR A 227 9.26 5.70 12.83
CA TYR A 227 8.62 6.67 13.72
C TYR A 227 7.36 6.09 14.38
N PHE A 228 6.50 5.41 13.62
CA PHE A 228 5.32 4.73 14.16
C PHE A 228 5.69 3.64 15.17
N VAL A 229 6.65 2.76 14.83
CA VAL A 229 7.12 1.67 15.71
C VAL A 229 7.69 2.24 17.00
N GLY A 230 8.54 3.26 16.93
CA GLY A 230 9.11 3.91 18.11
C GLY A 230 8.08 4.63 18.99
N ARG A 231 6.98 5.13 18.41
CA ARG A 231 5.86 5.68 19.18
C ARG A 231 5.00 4.59 19.81
N LEU A 232 4.76 3.49 19.09
CA LEU A 232 3.97 2.37 19.56
C LEU A 232 4.65 1.64 20.73
N HIS A 233 5.96 1.40 20.66
CA HIS A 233 6.70 0.78 21.75
C HIS A 233 6.64 1.62 23.01
N ARG A 234 6.87 2.95 22.91
CA ARG A 234 6.73 3.86 24.05
C ARG A 234 5.32 3.83 24.67
N LEU A 235 4.28 3.76 23.84
CA LEU A 235 2.90 3.66 24.35
C LEU A 235 2.69 2.36 25.17
N ILE A 236 3.24 1.24 24.70
CA ILE A 236 3.08 -0.06 25.37
C ILE A 236 3.91 -0.12 26.66
N GLU A 237 5.14 0.41 26.64
CA GLU A 237 6.05 0.42 27.79
C GLU A 237 5.60 1.38 28.90
N GLN A 238 4.89 2.46 28.57
CA GLN A 238 4.32 3.40 29.56
C GLN A 238 3.12 2.84 30.32
N ASP A 239 2.48 1.79 29.79
CA ASP A 239 1.32 1.13 30.39
C ASP A 239 1.70 -0.10 31.25
N GLU A 240 3.01 -0.36 31.45
CA GLU A 240 3.54 -1.37 32.39
C GLU A 240 3.66 -0.85 33.83
#